data_AF-A0A0N4WFH8-F1
#
_entry.id   AF-A0A0N4WFH8-F1
#
_cell.length_a   1.000
_cell.length_b   1.000
_cell.length_c   1.000
_cell.angle_alpha   90.00
_cell.angle_beta   90.00
_cell.angle_gamma   90.00
#
_symmetry.space_group_name_H-M   'P 1'
#
loop_
_entity.id
_entity.type
_entity.pdbx_description
1 polymer ?
#
loop_
_entity_poly.entity_id
_entity_poly.type
_entity_poly.pdbx_seq_one_letter_code
_entity_poly.pdbx_strand_id
1 'polypeptide(L)'
;MDKTDGESDETVMAVRQQLSRLTERQHAVIVRTFAKMGSNPVRNALQVLVRRHASVYMCGLTAIIHSMNQEEELEIQMKRIAKAHVKWNVHRSHVENMLDPVLEVLKECNDDYDEEAKQAWTTLYDIIAEVIEIYRRENIPMEPKEKAELREGNQKAKGPDPKIDETEGESDETVMAVRQQLSRLTERQHAAIIRTFAKIGSNPVKNGLEILIRLFAEYPHYKRIWPQLRGIPDSSLINAIEVRRHASVYMCGLTAIIHSMNRVDELAIQMKRIAKAHVKWNVHRSHVEHMLNPVLEVIKECNDDYDEEAKQAWTTLYDIIAEVIEIYRSKALPSVPKPCMYRTMINGESASLAKSIPEESKEKAQMCEANHESKGPAPTTDKIEGDSDETVREVHEQLSRLTERQQAVIMRTFTNMENDPVKNALEIFVRLFADYPHYKRIWPQFRGIPDSSLINAIELRRHASVYICGLTAIIRSMTREHEFSNHMKRIAKAHVKWNVHRGHVEHMVDPVLEVVKECNDDFDEEIKEAWTTLYDILAEVIEIYRNKM
;
A
#
# COMPACT_ATOMS: atom_id res chain seq x y z
N MET A 1 33.07 18.93 37.10
CA MET A 1 32.72 19.88 36.03
C MET A 1 32.86 19.13 34.74
N ASP A 2 31.82 18.37 34.41
CA ASP A 2 31.80 17.45 33.28
C ASP A 2 31.17 18.19 32.10
N LYS A 3 31.88 18.24 30.97
CA LYS A 3 31.49 18.92 29.74
C LYS A 3 30.86 17.89 28.82
N THR A 4 29.56 17.70 28.91
CA THR A 4 28.80 16.84 27.98
C THR A 4 27.40 17.40 27.73
N ASP A 5 27.27 18.57 27.12
CA ASP A 5 26.01 18.98 26.49
C ASP A 5 26.37 19.74 25.21
N GLY A 6 26.15 19.11 24.06
CA GLY A 6 26.39 19.71 22.74
C GLY A 6 25.30 20.68 22.29
N GLU A 7 24.39 21.07 23.19
CA GLU A 7 23.28 21.99 22.95
C GLU A 7 23.52 23.26 23.80
N SER A 8 23.48 24.44 23.18
CA SER A 8 23.65 25.71 23.92
C SER A 8 22.40 26.04 24.76
N ASP A 9 22.58 26.68 25.91
CA ASP A 9 21.45 27.19 26.73
C ASP A 9 20.51 28.10 25.90
N GLU A 10 21.05 28.81 24.92
CA GLU A 10 20.32 29.64 23.97
C GLU A 10 19.39 28.81 23.06
N THR A 11 19.84 27.63 22.59
CA THR A 11 19.03 26.69 21.80
C THR A 11 17.86 26.15 22.61
N VAL A 12 18.12 25.75 23.86
CA VAL A 12 17.09 25.25 24.78
C VAL A 12 16.02 26.31 25.04
N MET A 13 16.43 27.54 25.31
CA MET A 13 15.53 28.68 25.51
C MET A 13 14.70 28.99 24.24
N ALA A 14 15.31 28.94 23.05
CA ALA A 14 14.61 29.17 21.80
C ALA A 14 13.56 28.09 21.51
N VAL A 15 13.85 26.81 21.81
CA VAL A 15 12.87 25.71 21.69
C VAL A 15 11.69 25.93 22.64
N ARG A 16 11.95 26.24 23.92
CA ARG A 16 10.88 26.52 24.90
C ARG A 16 10.00 27.69 24.48
N GLN A 17 10.60 28.74 23.93
CA GLN A 17 9.86 29.88 23.40
C GLN A 17 8.92 29.49 22.24
N GLN A 18 9.33 28.54 21.39
CA GLN A 18 8.44 28.03 20.33
C GLN A 18 7.32 27.17 20.92
N LEU A 19 7.62 26.30 21.89
CA LEU A 19 6.62 25.44 22.53
C LEU A 19 5.56 26.25 23.29
N SER A 20 5.92 27.38 23.91
CA SER A 20 4.98 28.26 24.61
C SER A 20 3.96 28.96 23.71
N ARG A 21 4.11 28.87 22.38
CA ARG A 21 3.14 29.39 21.41
C ARG A 21 1.87 28.54 21.32
N LEU A 22 1.93 27.29 21.80
CA LEU A 22 0.80 26.36 21.79
C LEU A 22 0.03 26.51 23.11
N THR A 23 -1.24 26.95 23.02
CA THR A 23 -2.07 27.17 24.21
C THR A 23 -2.66 25.86 24.74
N GLU A 24 -2.99 25.80 26.04
CA GLU A 24 -3.68 24.62 26.65
C GLU A 24 -4.98 24.27 25.90
N ARG A 25 -5.70 25.28 25.41
CA ARG A 25 -6.92 25.11 24.61
C ARG A 25 -6.60 24.42 23.27
N GLN A 26 -5.53 24.83 22.59
CA GLN A 26 -5.06 24.16 21.38
C GLN A 26 -4.55 22.73 21.65
N HIS A 27 -3.90 22.46 22.79
CA HIS A 27 -3.52 21.10 23.20
C HIS A 27 -4.75 20.19 23.27
N ALA A 28 -5.80 20.63 23.96
CA ALA A 28 -7.04 19.87 24.11
C ALA A 28 -7.70 19.57 22.75
N VAL A 29 -7.71 20.56 21.84
CA VAL A 29 -8.26 20.41 20.49
C VAL A 29 -7.45 19.42 19.66
N ILE A 30 -6.12 19.48 19.70
CA ILE A 30 -5.22 18.57 18.97
C ILE A 30 -5.38 17.14 19.49
N VAL A 31 -5.35 16.92 20.80
CA VAL A 31 -5.51 15.60 21.41
C VAL A 31 -6.87 14.98 21.04
N ARG A 32 -7.95 15.77 21.16
CA ARG A 32 -9.31 15.32 20.81
C ARG A 32 -9.42 14.92 19.34
N THR A 33 -8.91 15.75 18.44
CA THR A 33 -9.06 15.53 16.98
C THR A 33 -8.11 14.46 16.45
N PHE A 34 -6.95 14.28 17.10
CA PHE A 34 -6.03 13.18 16.82
C PHE A 34 -6.59 11.82 17.25
N ALA A 35 -7.29 11.76 18.39
CA ALA A 35 -7.89 10.52 18.87
C ALA A 35 -8.87 9.92 17.83
N LYS A 36 -9.64 10.77 17.14
CA LYS A 36 -10.57 10.33 16.07
C LYS A 36 -9.84 9.87 14.80
N MET A 37 -8.69 10.48 14.48
CA MET A 37 -7.79 10.02 13.41
C MET A 37 -7.18 8.62 13.68
N GLY A 38 -6.98 8.27 14.95
CA GLY A 38 -6.40 6.99 15.38
C GLY A 38 -7.29 5.76 15.20
N SER A 39 -8.58 5.92 14.89
CA SER A 39 -9.55 4.81 14.74
C SER A 39 -9.37 3.98 13.47
N ASN A 40 -8.63 4.49 12.47
CA ASN A 40 -8.17 3.71 11.31
C ASN A 40 -6.81 4.24 10.80
N PRO A 41 -5.73 3.97 11.54
CA PRO A 41 -4.44 4.63 11.33
C PRO A 41 -3.77 4.20 10.02
N VAL A 42 -4.11 3.02 9.49
CA VAL A 42 -3.59 2.51 8.22
C VAL A 42 -4.25 3.23 7.04
N ARG A 43 -5.57 3.43 7.04
CA ARG A 43 -6.29 4.17 5.98
C ARG A 43 -5.89 5.65 5.94
N ASN A 44 -5.76 6.28 7.11
CA ASN A 44 -5.45 7.71 7.23
C ASN A 44 -3.98 8.01 6.91
N ALA A 45 -3.06 7.13 7.31
CA ALA A 45 -1.64 7.28 6.97
C ALA A 45 -1.33 6.90 5.50
N LEU A 46 -2.23 6.17 4.81
CA LEU A 46 -2.19 5.90 3.37
C LEU A 46 -2.55 7.12 2.52
N GLN A 47 -3.41 8.02 3.02
CA GLN A 47 -3.75 9.28 2.35
C GLN A 47 -2.61 10.30 2.44
N VAL A 48 -1.79 10.27 3.50
CA VAL A 48 -0.76 11.29 3.76
C VAL A 48 0.63 10.90 3.23
N LEU A 49 1.06 9.63 3.26
CA LEU A 49 2.45 9.23 2.89
C LEU A 49 2.57 7.82 2.26
N VAL A 50 3.63 7.61 1.47
CA VAL A 50 4.05 6.28 0.97
C VAL A 50 4.26 5.31 2.14
N ARG A 51 3.53 4.18 2.15
CA ARG A 51 3.33 3.16 3.21
C ARG A 51 4.44 2.87 4.25
N ARG A 52 5.72 3.11 3.95
CA ARG A 52 6.85 2.93 4.90
C ARG A 52 7.19 4.18 5.72
N HIS A 53 7.04 5.38 5.17
CA HIS A 53 7.25 6.63 5.91
C HIS A 53 6.07 6.98 6.81
N ALA A 54 4.86 6.58 6.42
CA ALA A 54 3.61 6.79 7.14
C ALA A 54 3.67 6.30 8.60
N SER A 55 4.24 5.11 8.86
CA SER A 55 4.35 4.57 10.22
C SER A 55 5.32 5.36 11.11
N VAL A 56 6.47 5.80 10.57
CA VAL A 56 7.47 6.55 11.33
C VAL A 56 6.94 7.94 11.65
N TYR A 57 6.29 8.56 10.68
CA TYR A 57 5.63 9.84 10.82
C TYR A 57 4.51 9.80 11.88
N MET A 58 3.62 8.80 11.82
CA MET A 58 2.56 8.64 12.82
C MET A 58 3.14 8.38 14.21
N CYS A 59 4.18 7.56 14.36
CA CYS A 59 4.84 7.36 15.66
C CYS A 59 5.42 8.66 16.23
N GLY A 60 6.06 9.49 15.39
CA GLY A 60 6.58 10.79 15.81
C GLY A 60 5.49 11.75 16.25
N LEU A 61 4.40 11.85 15.48
CA LEU A 61 3.26 12.69 15.81
C LEU A 61 2.53 12.22 17.07
N THR A 62 2.36 10.90 17.22
CA THR A 62 1.83 10.27 18.43
C THR A 62 2.69 10.61 19.65
N ALA A 63 4.02 10.56 19.55
CA ALA A 63 4.89 10.89 20.67
C ALA A 63 4.74 12.36 21.11
N ILE A 64 4.72 13.30 20.15
CA ILE A 64 4.48 14.73 20.41
C ILE A 64 3.16 14.92 21.15
N ILE A 65 2.07 14.34 20.63
CA ILE A 65 0.72 14.56 21.15
C ILE A 65 0.54 13.97 22.56
N HIS A 66 1.11 12.80 22.84
CA HIS A 66 1.10 12.23 24.19
C HIS A 66 1.93 13.04 25.19
N SER A 67 2.96 13.75 24.73
CA SER A 67 3.80 14.61 25.57
C SER A 67 3.26 16.03 25.78
N MET A 68 2.20 16.46 25.08
CA MET A 68 1.68 17.85 25.16
C MET A 68 1.23 18.31 26.55
N ASN A 69 0.94 17.37 27.46
CA ASN A 69 0.54 17.67 28.83
C ASN A 69 1.73 17.79 29.81
N GLN A 70 2.96 17.57 29.34
CA GLN A 70 4.19 17.61 30.13
C GLN A 70 5.26 18.40 29.37
N GLU A 71 5.53 19.63 29.81
CA GLU A 71 6.43 20.57 29.11
C GLU A 71 7.83 19.99 28.90
N GLU A 72 8.42 19.35 29.91
CA GLU A 72 9.74 18.72 29.83
C GLU A 72 9.77 17.55 28.84
N GLU A 73 8.72 16.72 28.83
CA GLU A 73 8.63 15.57 27.92
C GLU A 73 8.39 16.04 26.47
N LEU A 74 7.57 17.07 26.27
CA LEU A 74 7.34 17.68 24.96
C LEU A 74 8.63 18.27 24.39
N GLU A 75 9.41 18.95 25.23
CA GLU A 75 10.73 19.45 24.87
C GLU A 75 11.63 18.29 24.40
N ILE A 76 11.75 17.22 25.20
CA ILE A 76 12.56 16.03 24.85
C ILE A 76 12.12 15.43 23.50
N GLN A 77 10.81 15.21 23.29
CA GLN A 77 10.31 14.64 22.04
C GLN A 77 10.57 15.56 20.84
N MET A 78 10.39 16.87 21.01
CA MET A 78 10.60 17.84 19.93
C MET A 78 12.07 17.93 19.52
N LYS A 79 12.99 17.97 20.50
CA LYS A 79 14.44 17.90 20.27
C LYS A 79 14.84 16.65 19.52
N ARG A 80 14.32 15.50 19.97
CA ARG A 80 14.58 14.18 19.36
C ARG A 80 14.16 14.13 17.89
N ILE A 81 12.97 14.66 17.59
CA ILE A 81 12.43 14.74 16.24
C ILE A 81 13.25 15.71 15.39
N ALA A 82 13.62 16.87 15.91
CA ALA A 82 14.43 17.85 15.18
C ALA A 82 15.80 17.31 14.78
N LYS A 83 16.55 16.70 15.71
CA LYS A 83 17.84 16.03 15.42
C LYS A 83 17.70 14.95 14.33
N ALA A 84 16.60 14.19 14.35
CA ALA A 84 16.34 13.16 13.35
C ALA A 84 16.12 13.78 11.96
N HIS A 85 15.34 14.85 11.89
CA HIS A 85 15.03 15.56 10.65
C HIS A 85 16.25 16.26 10.06
N VAL A 86 17.11 16.87 10.89
CA VAL A 86 18.40 17.43 10.47
C VAL A 86 19.31 16.35 9.88
N LYS A 87 19.43 15.19 10.52
CA LYS A 87 20.22 14.05 10.03
C LYS A 87 19.80 13.59 8.64
N TRP A 88 18.50 13.59 8.35
CA TRP A 88 17.94 13.18 7.05
C TRP A 88 17.78 14.35 6.07
N ASN A 89 18.38 15.51 6.38
CA ASN A 89 18.35 16.73 5.59
C ASN A 89 16.92 17.22 5.27
N VAL A 90 16.00 17.06 6.21
CA VAL A 90 14.61 17.53 6.06
C VAL A 90 14.53 19.02 6.41
N HIS A 91 13.98 19.82 5.50
CA HIS A 91 13.77 21.26 5.67
C HIS A 91 12.37 21.63 6.16
N ARG A 92 12.25 22.84 6.74
CA ARG A 92 10.97 23.48 7.07
C ARG A 92 9.91 23.30 5.98
N SER A 93 10.26 23.60 4.73
CA SER A 93 9.36 23.46 3.59
C SER A 93 8.80 22.05 3.42
N HIS A 94 9.53 21.00 3.82
CA HIS A 94 9.03 19.62 3.79
C HIS A 94 7.98 19.38 4.87
N VAL A 95 8.10 20.01 6.04
CA VAL A 95 7.11 19.90 7.13
C VAL A 95 5.86 20.73 6.81
N GLU A 96 6.04 21.91 6.21
CA GLU A 96 4.92 22.75 5.76
C GLU A 96 4.11 22.07 4.65
N ASN A 97 4.77 21.41 3.69
CA ASN A 97 4.10 20.63 2.64
C ASN A 97 3.31 19.42 3.17
N MET A 98 3.54 19.02 4.42
CA MET A 98 2.82 17.93 5.08
C MET A 98 1.54 18.40 5.79
N LEU A 99 1.37 19.70 6.02
CA LEU A 99 0.25 20.23 6.77
C LEU A 99 -1.08 20.05 6.04
N ASP A 100 -1.18 20.46 4.76
CA ASP A 100 -2.43 20.41 4.01
C ASP A 100 -3.04 19.00 3.91
N PRO A 101 -2.26 17.94 3.57
CA PRO A 101 -2.78 16.57 3.58
C PRO A 101 -3.27 16.12 4.96
N VAL A 102 -2.65 16.59 6.03
CA VAL A 102 -3.02 16.23 7.40
C VAL A 102 -4.32 16.92 7.81
N LEU A 103 -4.48 18.19 7.45
CA LEU A 103 -5.72 18.93 7.69
C LEU A 103 -6.89 18.32 6.90
N GLU A 104 -6.64 17.84 5.68
CA GLU A 104 -7.64 17.13 4.88
C GLU A 104 -8.09 15.82 5.55
N VAL A 105 -7.14 14.99 6.02
CA VAL A 105 -7.48 13.78 6.78
C VAL A 105 -8.17 14.10 8.10
N LEU A 106 -7.77 15.16 8.80
CA LEU A 106 -8.45 15.60 10.03
C LEU A 106 -9.91 15.96 9.76
N LYS A 107 -10.20 16.67 8.65
CA LYS A 107 -11.57 17.00 8.23
C LYS A 107 -12.39 15.75 7.94
N GLU A 108 -11.81 14.76 7.28
CA GLU A 108 -12.51 13.50 6.97
C GLU A 108 -12.78 12.65 8.22
N CYS A 109 -11.94 12.73 9.25
CA CYS A 109 -12.04 11.90 10.46
C CYS A 109 -12.82 12.55 11.60
N ASN A 110 -13.16 13.83 11.50
CA ASN A 110 -13.77 14.60 12.58
C ASN A 110 -14.99 15.36 12.07
N ASP A 111 -16.19 14.87 12.40
CA ASP A 111 -17.46 15.53 12.07
C ASP A 111 -17.60 16.94 12.69
N ASP A 112 -16.81 17.23 13.73
CA ASP A 112 -16.73 18.50 14.46
C ASP A 112 -15.44 19.30 14.14
N TYR A 113 -14.80 19.05 12.99
CA TYR A 113 -13.64 19.83 12.57
C TYR A 113 -14.04 21.27 12.24
N ASP A 114 -13.46 22.23 12.98
CA ASP A 114 -13.72 23.66 12.85
C ASP A 114 -12.44 24.46 12.58
N GLU A 115 -12.57 25.78 12.39
CA GLU A 115 -11.42 26.67 12.20
C GLU A 115 -10.49 26.71 13.43
N GLU A 116 -11.00 26.40 14.63
CA GLU A 116 -10.20 26.28 15.84
C GLU A 116 -9.25 25.07 15.77
N ALA A 117 -9.75 23.91 15.33
CA ALA A 117 -8.93 22.73 15.05
C ALA A 117 -7.88 23.02 13.97
N LYS A 118 -8.28 23.62 12.86
CA LYS A 118 -7.36 24.00 11.79
C LYS A 118 -6.24 24.91 12.28
N GLN A 119 -6.57 25.93 13.08
CA GLN A 119 -5.58 26.86 13.63
C GLN A 119 -4.65 26.17 14.63
N ALA A 120 -5.16 25.28 15.48
CA ALA A 120 -4.36 24.52 16.44
C ALA A 120 -3.32 23.62 15.73
N TRP A 121 -3.75 22.86 14.72
CA TRP A 121 -2.86 22.01 13.93
C TRP A 121 -1.86 22.80 13.08
N THR A 122 -2.27 23.93 12.50
CA THR A 122 -1.35 24.83 11.79
C THR A 122 -0.27 25.37 12.72
N THR A 123 -0.64 25.76 13.95
CA THR A 123 0.30 26.25 14.96
C THR A 123 1.29 25.15 15.37
N LEU A 124 0.82 23.92 15.58
CA LEU A 124 1.69 22.78 15.89
C LEU A 124 2.74 22.53 14.79
N TYR A 125 2.32 22.50 13.52
CA TYR A 125 3.24 22.22 12.41
C TYR A 125 4.27 23.32 12.20
N ASP A 126 3.88 24.58 12.41
CA ASP A 126 4.82 25.70 12.39
C ASP A 126 5.86 25.60 13.51
N ILE A 127 5.45 25.23 14.73
CA ILE A 127 6.38 24.99 15.85
C ILE A 127 7.34 23.83 15.52
N ILE A 128 6.85 22.72 14.95
CA ILE A 128 7.72 21.58 14.53
C ILE A 128 8.74 22.06 13.49
N ALA A 129 8.31 22.81 12.48
CA ALA A 129 9.16 23.38 11.45
C ALA A 129 10.24 24.32 12.02
N GLU A 130 9.87 25.22 12.93
CA GLU A 130 10.80 26.15 13.57
C GLU A 130 11.84 25.42 14.42
N VAL A 131 11.43 24.43 15.21
CA VAL A 131 12.35 23.66 16.05
C VAL A 131 13.33 22.83 15.22
N ILE A 132 12.94 22.38 14.02
CA ILE A 132 13.87 21.76 13.07
C ILE A 132 14.91 22.77 12.54
N GLU A 133 14.50 24.00 12.22
CA GLU A 133 15.41 25.03 11.68
C GLU A 133 16.36 25.62 12.72
N ILE A 134 15.86 26.01 13.91
CA ILE A 134 16.35 25.46 15.18
C ILE A 134 17.73 24.78 15.18
N TYR A 135 17.61 23.46 15.27
CA TYR A 135 18.68 22.48 15.32
C TYR A 135 19.57 22.44 14.08
N ARG A 136 19.04 22.88 12.94
CA ARG A 136 19.81 22.93 11.69
C ARG A 136 20.82 24.07 11.70
N ARG A 137 20.45 25.26 12.16
CA ARG A 137 21.37 26.41 12.23
C ARG A 137 22.58 26.12 13.12
N GLU A 138 22.34 25.38 14.19
CA GLU A 138 23.36 24.96 15.16
C GLU A 138 24.11 23.68 14.75
N ASN A 139 23.70 23.00 13.67
CA ASN A 139 24.29 21.75 13.16
C ASN A 139 24.53 20.67 14.24
N ILE A 140 23.58 20.52 15.18
CA ILE A 140 23.74 19.63 16.33
C ILE A 140 23.55 18.16 15.89
N PRO A 141 24.59 17.31 15.99
CA PRO A 141 24.49 15.90 15.63
C PRO A 141 23.73 15.09 16.70
N MET A 142 23.11 13.99 16.28
CA MET A 142 22.42 13.06 17.19
C MET A 142 23.40 12.07 17.83
N GLU A 143 23.43 12.03 19.16
CA GLU A 143 24.34 11.17 19.92
C GLU A 143 23.93 9.68 19.89
N PRO A 144 24.87 8.73 20.09
CA PRO A 144 24.59 7.28 20.05
C PRO A 144 23.57 6.79 21.09
N LYS A 145 23.52 7.39 22.28
CA LYS A 145 22.55 7.06 23.33
C LYS A 145 21.13 7.49 22.94
N GLU A 146 21.00 8.70 22.40
CA GLU A 146 19.73 9.25 21.90
C GLU A 146 19.18 8.44 20.72
N LYS A 147 20.06 7.87 19.87
CA LYS A 147 19.68 6.94 18.78
C LYS A 147 19.08 5.64 19.29
N ALA A 148 19.55 5.14 20.44
CA ALA A 148 19.01 3.94 21.07
C ALA A 148 17.64 4.21 21.70
N GLU A 149 17.49 5.36 22.37
CA GLU A 149 16.22 5.81 22.97
C GLU A 149 15.16 6.16 21.91
N LEU A 150 15.55 6.65 20.73
CA LEU A 150 14.66 6.83 19.56
C LEU A 150 14.05 5.50 19.09
N ARG A 151 14.83 4.42 19.16
CA ARG A 151 14.36 3.06 18.81
C ARG A 151 13.45 2.48 19.88
N GLU A 152 13.66 2.81 21.17
CA GLU A 152 12.81 2.35 22.28
C GLU A 152 11.53 3.18 22.46
N GLY A 153 11.58 4.50 22.29
CA GLY A 153 10.39 5.37 22.38
C GLY A 153 9.42 5.15 21.22
N ASN A 154 9.91 4.80 20.02
CA ASN A 154 9.05 4.33 18.91
C ASN A 154 8.42 2.95 19.19
N GLN A 155 8.95 2.17 20.15
CA GLN A 155 8.35 0.92 20.61
C GLN A 155 7.34 1.15 21.75
N LYS A 156 7.61 2.10 22.66
CA LYS A 156 6.71 2.46 23.78
C LYS A 156 5.50 3.32 23.40
N ALA A 157 5.58 4.16 22.36
CA ALA A 157 4.48 5.01 21.89
C ALA A 157 3.45 4.27 20.99
N LYS A 158 3.60 2.95 20.82
CA LYS A 158 2.50 2.10 20.39
C LYS A 158 1.49 2.00 21.53
N GLY A 159 0.43 2.83 21.49
CA GLY A 159 -0.84 2.47 22.12
C GLY A 159 -1.26 1.06 21.65
N PRO A 160 -2.15 0.36 22.39
CA PRO A 160 -2.41 -1.05 22.18
C PRO A 160 -2.68 -1.30 20.69
N ASP A 161 -1.75 -2.03 20.05
CA ASP A 161 -1.92 -2.55 18.71
C ASP A 161 -3.31 -3.22 18.65
N PRO A 162 -4.05 -3.15 17.52
CA PRO A 162 -5.23 -3.96 17.34
C PRO A 162 -4.80 -5.44 17.44
N LYS A 163 -4.95 -6.00 18.63
CA LYS A 163 -4.48 -7.31 19.10
C LYS A 163 -2.97 -7.54 18.89
N ILE A 164 -2.15 -6.94 19.76
CA ILE A 164 -1.01 -7.69 20.31
C ILE A 164 -1.63 -8.86 21.09
N ASP A 165 -1.44 -10.06 20.55
CA ASP A 165 -1.61 -11.30 21.28
C ASP A 165 -0.43 -11.46 22.26
N GLU A 166 -0.50 -10.70 23.36
CA GLU A 166 0.13 -11.04 24.63
C GLU A 166 -0.94 -11.84 25.39
N THR A 167 -0.80 -13.11 25.72
CA THR A 167 0.37 -13.95 25.97
C THR A 167 -0.05 -15.41 25.84
N GLU A 168 0.66 -16.21 25.05
CA GLU A 168 0.87 -17.62 25.39
C GLU A 168 2.36 -17.80 25.63
N GLY A 169 2.69 -18.26 26.84
CA GLY A 169 4.05 -18.37 27.35
C GLY A 169 4.99 -19.10 26.40
N GLU A 170 5.86 -18.34 25.75
CA GLU A 170 6.95 -18.92 24.96
C GLU A 170 7.98 -19.48 25.95
N SER A 171 8.15 -20.81 25.97
CA SER A 171 9.10 -21.42 26.88
C SER A 171 10.52 -20.91 26.60
N ASP A 172 11.29 -20.70 27.67
CA ASP A 172 12.70 -20.27 27.62
C ASP A 172 13.53 -21.16 26.67
N GLU A 173 13.18 -22.45 26.60
CA GLU A 173 13.71 -23.44 25.67
C GLU A 173 13.52 -23.08 24.18
N THR A 174 12.39 -22.49 23.79
CA THR A 174 12.16 -22.02 22.39
C THR A 174 13.15 -20.94 22.02
N VAL A 175 13.33 -19.97 22.91
CA VAL A 175 14.18 -18.81 22.69
C VAL A 175 15.63 -19.28 22.60
N MET A 176 16.04 -20.20 23.47
CA MET A 176 17.36 -20.83 23.40
C MET A 176 17.57 -21.62 22.10
N ALA A 177 16.60 -22.43 21.67
CA ALA A 177 16.69 -23.22 20.44
C ALA A 177 16.82 -22.32 19.20
N VAL A 178 16.05 -21.23 19.13
CA VAL A 178 16.18 -20.24 18.05
C VAL A 178 17.57 -19.61 18.08
N ARG A 179 18.05 -19.12 19.24
CA ARG A 179 19.39 -18.53 19.37
C ARG A 179 20.50 -19.50 18.98
N GLN A 180 20.37 -20.78 19.29
CA GLN A 180 21.30 -21.82 18.87
C GLN A 180 21.34 -21.99 17.34
N GLN A 181 20.21 -21.86 16.66
CA GLN A 181 20.21 -21.88 15.18
C GLN A 181 20.89 -20.62 14.62
N LEU A 182 20.66 -19.45 15.21
CA LEU A 182 21.27 -18.20 14.74
C LEU A 182 22.80 -18.18 14.89
N SER A 183 23.35 -18.84 15.91
CA SER A 183 24.80 -18.90 16.12
C SER A 183 25.57 -19.71 15.06
N ARG A 184 24.84 -20.42 14.17
CA ARG A 184 25.43 -21.17 13.05
C ARG A 184 25.93 -20.28 11.92
N LEU A 185 25.46 -19.03 11.84
CA LEU A 185 25.98 -18.05 10.89
C LEU A 185 27.23 -17.36 11.45
N THR A 186 28.33 -17.44 10.70
CA THR A 186 29.58 -16.76 11.03
C THR A 186 29.57 -15.30 10.58
N GLU A 187 30.43 -14.47 11.17
CA GLU A 187 30.58 -13.06 10.76
C GLU A 187 30.98 -12.91 9.28
N ARG A 188 31.80 -13.84 8.75
CA ARG A 188 32.15 -13.87 7.32
C ARG A 188 30.94 -14.16 6.44
N GLN A 189 30.11 -15.12 6.84
CA GLN A 189 28.86 -15.41 6.12
C GLN A 189 27.87 -14.25 6.19
N HIS A 190 27.78 -13.55 7.33
CA HIS A 190 27.00 -12.30 7.41
C HIS A 190 27.48 -11.27 6.39
N ALA A 191 28.79 -11.03 6.31
CA ALA A 191 29.36 -10.08 5.36
C ALA A 191 29.10 -10.50 3.90
N ALA A 192 29.22 -11.80 3.58
CA ALA A 192 28.93 -12.33 2.25
C ALA A 192 27.45 -12.16 1.85
N ILE A 193 26.51 -12.44 2.78
CA ILE A 193 25.07 -12.24 2.57
C ILE A 193 24.76 -10.75 2.38
N ILE A 194 25.27 -9.86 3.24
CA ILE A 194 25.03 -8.41 3.13
C ILE A 194 25.56 -7.86 1.81
N ARG A 195 26.79 -8.24 1.42
CA ARG A 195 27.43 -7.81 0.17
C ARG A 195 26.59 -8.20 -1.04
N THR A 196 26.26 -9.49 -1.16
CA THR A 196 25.54 -10.02 -2.32
C THR A 196 24.06 -9.62 -2.33
N PHE A 197 23.46 -9.39 -1.16
CA PHE A 197 22.10 -8.88 -1.04
C PHE A 197 21.96 -7.44 -1.53
N ALA A 198 22.99 -6.61 -1.38
CA ALA A 198 22.94 -5.20 -1.80
C ALA A 198 22.63 -5.05 -3.30
N LYS A 199 23.11 -5.98 -4.14
CA LYS A 199 22.86 -5.97 -5.59
C LYS A 199 21.45 -6.41 -5.94
N ILE A 200 20.95 -7.51 -5.37
CA ILE A 200 19.56 -7.95 -5.59
C ILE A 200 18.55 -6.95 -4.98
N GLY A 201 18.91 -6.29 -3.87
CA GLY A 201 18.13 -5.27 -3.20
C GLY A 201 17.99 -3.95 -3.96
N SER A 202 18.76 -3.73 -5.03
CA SER A 202 18.63 -2.54 -5.90
C SER A 202 17.32 -2.52 -6.69
N ASN A 203 16.80 -3.69 -7.05
CA ASN A 203 15.53 -3.88 -7.75
C ASN A 203 14.68 -4.93 -7.04
N PRO A 204 14.27 -4.69 -5.78
CA PRO A 204 13.81 -5.74 -4.88
C PRO A 204 12.54 -6.39 -5.41
N VAL A 205 11.55 -5.61 -5.87
CA VAL A 205 10.29 -6.18 -6.37
C VAL A 205 10.49 -6.98 -7.66
N LYS A 206 11.35 -6.52 -8.58
CA LYS A 206 11.66 -7.24 -9.83
C LYS A 206 12.33 -8.59 -9.51
N ASN A 207 13.36 -8.57 -8.69
CA ASN A 207 14.14 -9.76 -8.37
C ASN A 207 13.36 -10.74 -7.49
N GLY A 208 12.55 -10.23 -6.55
CA GLY A 208 11.63 -11.05 -5.77
C GLY A 208 10.54 -11.69 -6.63
N LEU A 209 10.07 -11.00 -7.69
CA LEU A 209 9.13 -11.57 -8.64
C LEU A 209 9.80 -12.70 -9.44
N GLU A 210 11.00 -12.46 -9.95
CA GLU A 210 11.79 -13.48 -10.67
C GLU A 210 12.00 -14.74 -9.82
N ILE A 211 12.39 -14.59 -8.56
CA ILE A 211 12.55 -15.70 -7.60
C ILE A 211 11.24 -16.51 -7.48
N LEU A 212 10.11 -15.84 -7.27
CA LEU A 212 8.82 -16.51 -7.10
C LEU A 212 8.32 -17.18 -8.38
N ILE A 213 8.57 -16.58 -9.55
CA ILE A 213 8.20 -17.18 -10.83
C ILE A 213 9.01 -18.44 -11.10
N ARG A 214 10.32 -18.44 -10.80
CA ARG A 214 11.15 -19.66 -10.87
C ARG A 214 10.65 -20.73 -9.92
N LEU A 215 10.31 -20.35 -8.68
CA LEU A 215 9.73 -21.28 -7.71
C LEU A 215 8.43 -21.90 -8.23
N PHE A 216 7.51 -21.11 -8.78
CA PHE A 216 6.25 -21.64 -9.30
C PHE A 216 6.39 -22.37 -10.63
N ALA A 217 7.41 -22.09 -11.43
CA ALA A 217 7.72 -22.88 -12.61
C ALA A 217 8.21 -24.29 -12.23
N GLU A 218 9.02 -24.41 -11.18
CA GLU A 218 9.55 -25.69 -10.70
C GLU A 218 8.55 -26.44 -9.79
N TYR A 219 7.79 -25.70 -8.96
CA TYR A 219 6.80 -26.24 -8.03
C TYR A 219 5.42 -25.55 -8.23
N PRO A 220 4.69 -25.77 -9.34
CA PRO A 220 3.43 -25.08 -9.63
C PRO A 220 2.35 -25.24 -8.56
N HIS A 221 2.34 -26.38 -7.87
CA HIS A 221 1.39 -26.66 -6.80
C HIS A 221 1.56 -25.75 -5.57
N TYR A 222 2.73 -25.12 -5.38
CA TYR A 222 2.97 -24.22 -4.25
C TYR A 222 2.11 -22.96 -4.28
N LYS A 223 1.67 -22.51 -5.47
CA LYS A 223 0.74 -21.38 -5.56
C LYS A 223 -0.56 -21.62 -4.79
N ARG A 224 -0.95 -22.88 -4.57
CA ARG A 224 -2.18 -23.24 -3.86
C ARG A 224 -2.13 -22.95 -2.35
N ILE A 225 -0.93 -22.80 -1.78
CA ILE A 225 -0.73 -22.40 -0.37
C ILE A 225 -1.44 -21.06 -0.11
N TRP A 226 -1.36 -20.14 -1.07
CA TRP A 226 -1.94 -18.81 -0.97
C TRP A 226 -3.30 -18.75 -1.67
N PRO A 227 -4.41 -18.51 -0.94
CA PRO A 227 -5.75 -18.44 -1.52
C PRO A 227 -5.87 -17.49 -2.71
N GLN A 228 -5.21 -16.33 -2.64
CA GLN A 228 -5.21 -15.32 -3.68
C GLN A 228 -4.51 -15.74 -4.99
N LEU A 229 -3.71 -16.81 -4.97
CA LEU A 229 -3.01 -17.31 -6.16
C LEU A 229 -3.68 -18.54 -6.79
N ARG A 230 -4.66 -19.16 -6.12
CA ARG A 230 -5.30 -20.41 -6.58
C ARG A 230 -6.02 -20.27 -7.91
N GLY A 231 -6.67 -19.13 -8.13
CA GLY A 231 -7.44 -18.86 -9.35
C GLY A 231 -6.60 -18.37 -10.54
N ILE A 232 -5.30 -18.13 -10.36
CA ILE A 232 -4.44 -17.57 -11.40
C ILE A 232 -3.83 -18.71 -12.24
N PRO A 233 -4.03 -18.73 -13.57
CA PRO A 233 -3.35 -19.67 -14.47
C PRO A 233 -1.82 -19.54 -14.38
N ASP A 234 -1.09 -20.65 -14.50
CA ASP A 234 0.39 -20.63 -14.37
C ASP A 234 1.05 -19.69 -15.38
N SER A 235 0.54 -19.67 -16.61
CA SER A 235 0.97 -18.77 -17.69
C SER A 235 0.79 -17.28 -17.36
N SER A 236 -0.08 -16.94 -16.41
CA SER A 236 -0.43 -15.57 -16.05
C SER A 236 0.25 -15.09 -14.76
N LEU A 237 0.96 -15.97 -14.04
CA LEU A 237 1.57 -15.66 -12.74
C LEU A 237 2.58 -14.50 -12.83
N ILE A 238 3.35 -14.42 -13.92
CA ILE A 238 4.36 -13.36 -14.13
C ILE A 238 3.75 -11.95 -14.13
N ASN A 239 2.48 -11.84 -14.54
CA ASN A 239 1.78 -10.57 -14.68
C ASN A 239 0.81 -10.29 -13.52
N ALA A 240 0.56 -11.28 -12.65
CA ALA A 240 -0.37 -11.16 -11.54
C ALA A 240 0.14 -10.17 -10.48
N ILE A 241 -0.71 -9.20 -10.09
CA ILE A 241 -0.35 -8.26 -9.03
C ILE A 241 -0.18 -9.00 -7.69
N GLU A 242 -0.95 -10.05 -7.45
CA GLU A 242 -0.89 -10.85 -6.25
C GLU A 242 0.52 -11.41 -6.04
N VAL A 243 1.15 -11.91 -7.11
CA VAL A 243 2.54 -12.39 -7.09
C VAL A 243 3.50 -11.23 -6.91
N ARG A 244 3.29 -10.08 -7.57
CA ARG A 244 4.12 -8.87 -7.40
C ARG A 244 4.06 -8.31 -5.97
N ARG A 245 2.88 -8.34 -5.34
CA ARG A 245 2.69 -7.98 -3.93
C ARG A 245 3.40 -8.98 -3.02
N HIS A 246 3.28 -10.27 -3.31
CA HIS A 246 3.97 -11.31 -2.56
C HIS A 246 5.49 -11.17 -2.66
N ALA A 247 6.03 -10.90 -3.85
CA ALA A 247 7.43 -10.58 -4.09
C ALA A 247 7.90 -9.40 -3.22
N SER A 248 7.09 -8.34 -3.14
CA SER A 248 7.40 -7.20 -2.28
C SER A 248 7.45 -7.58 -0.80
N VAL A 249 6.49 -8.38 -0.31
CA VAL A 249 6.46 -8.85 1.08
C VAL A 249 7.64 -9.76 1.40
N TYR A 250 7.92 -10.72 0.51
CA TYR A 250 9.04 -11.64 0.59
C TYR A 250 10.37 -10.89 0.70
N MET A 251 10.62 -9.93 -0.20
CA MET A 251 11.84 -9.12 -0.17
C MET A 251 11.92 -8.22 1.05
N CYS A 252 10.79 -7.67 1.54
CA CYS A 252 10.78 -6.93 2.80
C CYS A 252 11.18 -7.81 3.99
N GLY A 253 10.68 -9.04 4.06
CA GLY A 253 11.04 -10.01 5.10
C GLY A 253 12.52 -10.36 5.04
N LEU A 254 13.04 -10.61 3.84
CA LEU A 254 14.45 -10.93 3.64
C LEU A 254 15.36 -9.74 4.01
N THR A 255 15.00 -8.52 3.63
CA THR A 255 15.70 -7.30 4.08
C THR A 255 15.70 -7.17 5.60
N ALA A 256 14.58 -7.44 6.27
CA ALA A 256 14.48 -7.33 7.73
C ALA A 256 15.40 -8.34 8.44
N ILE A 257 15.47 -9.58 7.95
CA ILE A 257 16.43 -10.57 8.42
C ILE A 257 17.86 -10.03 8.25
N ILE A 258 18.22 -9.60 7.04
CA ILE A 258 19.60 -9.23 6.72
C ILE A 258 20.06 -7.99 7.51
N HIS A 259 19.19 -6.99 7.68
CA HIS A 259 19.49 -5.80 8.48
C HIS A 259 19.60 -6.08 9.99
N SER A 260 19.05 -7.21 10.47
CA SER A 260 19.13 -7.59 11.89
C SER A 260 20.27 -8.56 12.20
N MET A 261 21.02 -9.05 11.20
CA MET A 261 22.11 -10.04 11.39
C MET A 261 23.22 -9.60 12.35
N ASN A 262 23.44 -8.29 12.50
CA ASN A 262 24.46 -7.76 13.41
C ASN A 262 24.05 -7.79 14.89
N ARG A 263 22.78 -8.08 15.21
CA ARG A 263 22.23 -8.07 16.57
C ARG A 263 21.36 -9.31 16.77
N VAL A 264 21.92 -10.31 17.46
CA VAL A 264 21.27 -11.64 17.64
C VAL A 264 19.85 -11.53 18.21
N ASP A 265 19.60 -10.61 19.13
CA ASP A 265 18.25 -10.42 19.70
C ASP A 265 17.26 -9.82 18.68
N GLU A 266 17.70 -8.87 17.86
CA GLU A 266 16.85 -8.31 16.79
C GLU A 266 16.57 -9.38 15.72
N LEU A 267 17.59 -10.18 15.38
CA LEU A 267 17.46 -11.29 14.45
C LEU A 267 16.48 -12.36 14.96
N ALA A 268 16.56 -12.72 16.23
CA ALA A 268 15.63 -13.65 16.87
C ALA A 268 14.18 -13.16 16.80
N ILE A 269 13.95 -11.85 17.02
CA ILE A 269 12.62 -11.24 16.88
C ILE A 269 12.13 -11.34 15.42
N GLN A 270 12.96 -11.01 14.43
CA GLN A 270 12.54 -11.12 13.01
C GLN A 270 12.25 -12.57 12.62
N MET A 271 13.11 -13.51 13.04
CA MET A 271 12.95 -14.94 12.77
C MET A 271 11.68 -15.50 13.41
N LYS A 272 11.36 -15.13 14.65
CA LYS A 272 10.08 -15.46 15.30
C LYS A 272 8.88 -14.98 14.50
N ARG A 273 8.88 -13.71 14.05
CA ARG A 273 7.76 -13.14 13.28
C ARG A 273 7.56 -13.86 11.96
N ILE A 274 8.65 -14.14 11.26
CA ILE A 274 8.64 -14.87 9.99
C ILE A 274 8.14 -16.29 10.21
N ALA A 275 8.66 -16.98 11.22
CA ALA A 275 8.25 -18.35 11.53
C ALA A 275 6.77 -18.47 11.85
N LYS A 276 6.23 -17.63 12.75
CA LYS A 276 4.79 -17.60 13.05
C LYS A 276 3.93 -17.35 11.81
N ALA A 277 4.36 -16.42 10.94
CA ALA A 277 3.65 -16.16 9.69
C ALA A 277 3.66 -17.37 8.74
N HIS A 278 4.79 -18.06 8.63
CA HIS A 278 4.93 -19.25 7.78
C HIS A 278 4.15 -20.45 8.33
N VAL A 279 4.18 -20.67 9.66
CA VAL A 279 3.35 -21.69 10.34
C VAL A 279 1.87 -21.46 10.07
N LYS A 280 1.39 -20.20 10.15
CA LYS A 280 -0.01 -19.83 9.89
C LYS A 280 -0.47 -20.24 8.48
N TRP A 281 0.41 -20.15 7.49
CA TRP A 281 0.12 -20.55 6.10
C TRP A 281 0.46 -22.02 5.82
N ASN A 282 0.72 -22.81 6.86
CA ASN A 282 1.15 -24.20 6.78
C ASN A 282 2.36 -24.39 5.84
N VAL A 283 3.33 -23.48 5.93
CA VAL A 283 4.60 -23.62 5.21
C VAL A 283 5.54 -24.49 6.02
N HIS A 284 6.01 -25.56 5.41
CA HIS A 284 6.98 -26.51 5.97
C HIS A 284 8.43 -26.20 5.55
N ARG A 285 9.39 -26.79 6.25
CA ARG A 285 10.83 -26.82 5.92
C ARG A 285 11.11 -26.97 4.42
N SER A 286 10.52 -27.99 3.77
CA SER A 286 10.75 -28.30 2.37
C SER A 286 10.43 -27.14 1.41
N HIS A 287 9.42 -26.33 1.71
CA HIS A 287 9.08 -25.17 0.89
C HIS A 287 10.16 -24.09 0.95
N VAL A 288 10.80 -23.92 2.11
CA VAL A 288 11.87 -22.96 2.32
C VAL A 288 13.15 -23.46 1.66
N GLU A 289 13.44 -24.76 1.76
CA GLU A 289 14.56 -25.39 1.07
C GLU A 289 14.42 -25.26 -0.46
N HIS A 290 13.23 -25.49 -1.03
CA HIS A 290 12.99 -25.30 -2.47
C HIS A 290 13.07 -23.84 -2.93
N MET A 291 12.85 -22.86 -2.03
CA MET A 291 13.04 -21.43 -2.34
C MET A 291 14.51 -21.08 -2.55
N LEU A 292 15.44 -21.83 -1.95
CA LEU A 292 16.86 -21.50 -2.00
C LEU A 292 17.41 -21.48 -3.43
N ASN A 293 17.07 -22.47 -4.26
CA ASN A 293 17.61 -22.56 -5.63
C ASN A 293 17.25 -21.32 -6.49
N PRO A 294 15.97 -20.91 -6.62
CA PRO A 294 15.60 -19.65 -7.26
C PRO A 294 16.36 -18.43 -6.74
N VAL A 295 16.60 -18.36 -5.42
CA VAL A 295 17.31 -17.26 -4.78
C VAL A 295 18.78 -17.24 -5.19
N LEU A 296 19.46 -18.39 -5.15
CA LEU A 296 20.86 -18.50 -5.55
C LEU A 296 21.06 -18.15 -7.02
N GLU A 297 20.16 -18.59 -7.91
CA GLU A 297 20.24 -18.26 -9.33
C GLU A 297 20.10 -16.74 -9.56
N VAL A 298 19.13 -16.08 -8.92
CA VAL A 298 18.96 -14.63 -9.06
C VAL A 298 20.11 -13.85 -8.42
N ILE A 299 20.67 -14.33 -7.31
CA ILE A 299 21.88 -13.73 -6.71
C ILE A 299 23.05 -13.83 -7.68
N LYS A 300 23.27 -15.00 -8.28
CA LYS A 300 24.34 -15.23 -9.27
C LYS A 300 24.20 -14.33 -10.48
N GLU A 301 22.97 -14.08 -10.96
CA GLU A 301 22.71 -13.15 -12.06
C GLU A 301 22.95 -11.68 -11.70
N CYS A 302 22.81 -11.31 -10.42
CA CYS A 302 22.97 -9.94 -9.95
C CYS A 302 24.39 -9.61 -9.47
N ASN A 303 25.26 -10.61 -9.28
CA ASN A 303 26.58 -10.44 -8.67
C ASN A 303 27.66 -11.10 -9.52
N ASP A 304 28.52 -10.29 -10.13
CA ASP A 304 29.67 -10.76 -10.91
C ASP A 304 30.72 -11.49 -10.04
N ASP A 305 30.74 -11.21 -8.73
CA ASP A 305 31.63 -11.77 -7.72
C ASP A 305 31.00 -12.91 -6.89
N TYR A 306 29.95 -13.56 -7.41
CA TYR A 306 29.31 -14.68 -6.72
C TYR A 306 30.24 -15.90 -6.63
N ASP A 307 30.56 -16.30 -5.40
CA ASP A 307 31.49 -17.39 -5.08
C ASP A 307 30.85 -18.49 -4.22
N GLU A 308 31.59 -19.58 -4.00
CA GLU A 308 31.13 -20.70 -3.17
C GLU A 308 30.93 -20.30 -1.69
N GLU A 309 31.65 -19.27 -1.20
CA GLU A 309 31.43 -18.73 0.15
C GLU A 309 30.06 -18.07 0.26
N ALA A 310 29.67 -17.23 -0.70
CA ALA A 310 28.35 -16.64 -0.76
C ALA A 310 27.26 -17.71 -0.87
N LYS A 311 27.44 -18.69 -1.76
CA LYS A 311 26.51 -19.82 -1.90
C LYS A 311 26.31 -20.56 -0.58
N GLN A 312 27.40 -20.89 0.11
CA GLN A 312 27.34 -21.57 1.41
C GLN A 312 26.68 -20.70 2.48
N ALA A 313 26.96 -19.39 2.51
CA ALA A 313 26.35 -18.45 3.44
C ALA A 313 24.81 -18.38 3.27
N TRP A 314 24.34 -18.23 2.03
CA TRP A 314 22.91 -18.22 1.70
C TRP A 314 22.24 -19.56 2.00
N THR A 315 22.93 -20.67 1.71
CA THR A 315 22.45 -22.02 2.06
C THR A 315 22.26 -22.17 3.57
N THR A 316 23.25 -21.75 4.37
CA THR A 316 23.16 -21.78 5.83
C THR A 316 22.04 -20.89 6.34
N LEU A 317 21.84 -19.70 5.77
CA LEU A 317 20.73 -18.81 6.16
C LEU A 317 19.36 -19.46 5.92
N TYR A 318 19.14 -20.03 4.73
CA TYR A 318 17.85 -20.65 4.40
C TYR A 318 17.58 -21.90 5.24
N ASP A 319 18.62 -22.67 5.54
CA ASP A 319 18.52 -23.81 6.47
C ASP A 319 18.11 -23.36 7.88
N ILE A 320 18.73 -22.28 8.41
CA ILE A 320 18.33 -21.70 9.69
C ILE A 320 16.88 -21.22 9.67
N ILE A 321 16.44 -20.53 8.62
CA ILE A 321 15.04 -20.08 8.48
C ILE A 321 14.09 -21.28 8.52
N ALA A 322 14.44 -22.35 7.79
CA ALA A 322 13.63 -23.56 7.73
C ALA A 322 13.56 -24.28 9.09
N GLU A 323 14.68 -24.39 9.80
CA GLU A 323 14.73 -24.94 11.18
C GLU A 323 13.90 -24.13 12.15
N VAL A 324 14.03 -22.80 12.13
CA VAL A 324 13.26 -21.93 13.03
C VAL A 324 11.76 -22.08 12.75
N ILE A 325 11.35 -22.18 11.48
CA ILE A 325 9.94 -22.48 11.15
C ILE A 325 9.50 -23.80 11.80
N GLU A 326 10.28 -24.88 11.69
CA GLU A 326 9.93 -26.17 12.29
C GLU A 326 9.90 -26.14 13.82
N ILE A 327 10.80 -25.40 14.49
CA ILE A 327 10.76 -25.18 15.95
C ILE A 327 9.41 -24.59 16.38
N TYR A 328 8.88 -23.63 15.61
CA TYR A 328 7.56 -23.04 15.90
C TYR A 328 6.40 -23.96 15.48
N ARG A 329 6.55 -24.76 14.42
CA ARG A 329 5.52 -25.74 14.00
C ARG A 329 5.37 -26.88 15.01
N SER A 330 6.47 -27.41 15.55
CA SER A 330 6.42 -28.50 16.54
C SER A 330 5.75 -28.09 17.84
N LYS A 331 5.66 -26.79 18.14
CA LYS A 331 4.93 -26.23 19.29
C LYS A 331 3.48 -25.91 18.99
N ALA A 332 3.14 -25.59 17.74
CA ALA A 332 1.78 -25.28 17.30
C ALA A 332 0.90 -26.53 17.08
N LEU A 333 1.50 -27.72 17.03
CA LEU A 333 0.79 -29.00 17.00
C LEU A 333 0.58 -29.50 18.45
N PRO A 334 -0.65 -29.85 18.88
CA PRO A 334 -0.84 -30.55 20.14
C PRO A 334 -0.03 -31.84 20.13
N SER A 335 0.65 -32.14 21.23
CA SER A 335 1.43 -33.36 21.40
C SER A 335 0.56 -34.60 21.21
N VAL A 336 0.62 -35.19 20.03
CA VAL A 336 0.19 -36.58 19.84
C VAL A 336 1.34 -37.46 20.38
N PRO A 337 1.08 -38.41 21.30
CA PRO A 337 2.12 -39.30 21.81
C PRO A 337 2.71 -40.12 20.65
N LYS A 338 4.03 -40.30 20.64
CA LYS A 338 4.77 -41.07 19.63
C LYS A 338 4.08 -42.41 19.34
N PRO A 339 3.69 -42.72 18.09
CA PRO A 339 3.33 -44.07 17.73
C PRO A 339 4.59 -44.92 17.52
N CYS A 340 4.68 -45.95 18.35
CA CYS A 340 5.42 -47.18 18.16
C CYS A 340 5.30 -47.71 16.71
N MET A 341 6.34 -48.41 16.26
CA MET A 341 6.35 -49.18 15.00
C MET A 341 5.05 -49.98 14.83
N TYR A 342 4.40 -49.90 13.66
CA TYR A 342 4.06 -51.09 12.87
C TYR A 342 3.60 -50.76 11.45
N ARG A 343 3.72 -51.80 10.64
CA ARG A 343 3.69 -51.89 9.19
C ARG A 343 2.47 -52.71 8.77
N THR A 344 1.80 -52.30 7.68
CA THR A 344 0.90 -53.07 6.75
C THR A 344 -0.63 -53.16 6.97
N MET A 345 -1.30 -53.17 5.81
CA MET A 345 -2.66 -53.65 5.40
C MET A 345 -3.75 -52.57 5.36
N ILE A 346 -4.23 -52.10 4.18
CA ILE A 346 -5.09 -52.75 3.16
C ILE A 346 -6.47 -53.16 3.69
N ASN A 347 -7.51 -52.34 3.47
CA ASN A 347 -8.62 -52.57 2.52
C ASN A 347 -9.72 -51.50 2.68
N GLY A 348 -10.45 -51.24 1.60
CA GLY A 348 -11.40 -50.15 1.44
C GLY A 348 -12.78 -50.38 2.04
N GLU A 349 -13.62 -49.34 1.97
CA GLU A 349 -15.03 -49.39 1.60
C GLU A 349 -15.62 -47.97 1.52
N SER A 350 -16.48 -47.79 0.52
CA SER A 350 -17.23 -46.60 0.16
C SER A 350 -18.50 -46.44 1.00
N ALA A 351 -18.83 -45.21 1.42
CA ALA A 351 -20.23 -44.78 1.59
C ALA A 351 -20.37 -43.25 1.63
N SER A 352 -21.35 -42.78 0.89
CA SER A 352 -21.87 -41.42 0.75
C SER A 352 -22.48 -40.84 2.03
N LEU A 353 -22.38 -39.52 2.23
CA LEU A 353 -23.50 -38.75 2.79
C LEU A 353 -23.45 -37.28 2.37
N ALA A 354 -24.58 -36.80 1.84
CA ALA A 354 -24.85 -35.42 1.46
C ALA A 354 -25.45 -34.61 2.62
N LYS A 355 -25.54 -33.28 2.39
CA LYS A 355 -26.15 -32.18 3.18
C LYS A 355 -25.18 -31.57 4.20
N SER A 356 -25.01 -30.25 4.31
CA SER A 356 -25.96 -29.15 4.14
C SER A 356 -25.24 -27.79 3.97
N ILE A 357 -25.84 -26.91 3.18
CA ILE A 357 -25.57 -25.46 3.09
C ILE A 357 -26.01 -24.77 4.39
N PRO A 358 -25.33 -23.71 4.83
CA PRO A 358 -26.06 -22.52 5.26
C PRO A 358 -25.65 -21.23 4.56
N GLU A 359 -26.64 -20.34 4.49
CA GLU A 359 -26.70 -18.99 3.96
C GLU A 359 -25.56 -18.06 4.41
N GLU A 360 -24.95 -17.37 3.44
CA GLU A 360 -24.23 -16.10 3.69
C GLU A 360 -24.43 -15.18 2.47
N SER A 361 -25.69 -14.80 2.26
CA SER A 361 -26.10 -13.80 1.29
C SER A 361 -26.71 -12.62 2.04
N LYS A 362 -25.85 -11.72 2.53
CA LYS A 362 -26.16 -10.32 2.94
C LYS A 362 -24.94 -9.57 3.51
N GLU A 363 -23.79 -9.53 2.82
CA GLU A 363 -22.72 -8.57 3.19
C GLU A 363 -21.67 -8.33 2.07
N LYS A 364 -22.12 -8.01 0.85
CA LYS A 364 -21.22 -7.69 -0.28
C LYS A 364 -21.48 -6.34 -0.97
N ALA A 365 -22.05 -5.37 -0.26
CA ALA A 365 -22.39 -4.06 -0.84
C ALA A 365 -21.66 -2.85 -0.21
N GLN A 366 -20.53 -3.05 0.47
CA GLN A 366 -19.82 -1.92 1.09
C GLN A 366 -18.30 -2.06 1.01
N MET A 367 -17.77 -2.14 -0.22
CA MET A 367 -16.32 -2.05 -0.44
C MET A 367 -15.99 -1.49 -1.82
N CYS A 368 -16.47 -0.28 -2.11
CA CYS A 368 -16.06 0.51 -3.29
C CYS A 368 -16.05 2.02 -2.98
N GLU A 369 -15.58 2.42 -1.79
CA GLU A 369 -15.26 3.82 -1.48
C GLU A 369 -14.00 3.89 -0.62
N ALA A 370 -12.86 3.73 -1.27
CA ALA A 370 -11.56 4.27 -0.84
C ALA A 370 -10.50 3.75 -1.82
N ASN A 371 -10.12 4.58 -2.80
CA ASN A 371 -8.78 4.69 -3.39
C ASN A 371 -8.90 5.35 -4.77
N HIS A 372 -9.00 6.68 -4.81
CA HIS A 372 -8.42 7.44 -5.91
C HIS A 372 -7.94 8.79 -5.42
N GLU A 373 -6.62 8.91 -5.28
CA GLU A 373 -5.92 10.10 -5.74
C GLU A 373 -4.44 9.74 -5.98
N SER A 374 -4.10 9.57 -7.25
CA SER A 374 -2.73 9.55 -7.75
C SER A 374 -2.49 10.87 -8.45
N LYS A 375 -1.94 11.84 -7.69
CA LYS A 375 -1.47 13.16 -8.12
C LYS A 375 -0.43 13.03 -9.26
N GLY A 376 -0.73 13.63 -10.41
CA GLY A 376 0.26 14.32 -11.26
C GLY A 376 0.17 15.83 -11.00
N PRO A 377 1.23 16.63 -11.24
CA PRO A 377 1.35 17.95 -10.65
C PRO A 377 0.26 18.90 -11.16
N ALA A 378 -0.34 19.64 -10.23
CA ALA A 378 -1.19 20.78 -10.57
C ALA A 378 -0.29 21.96 -10.98
N PRO A 379 -0.53 22.60 -12.14
CA PRO A 379 0.01 23.91 -12.39
C PRO A 379 -0.67 24.91 -11.46
N THR A 380 0.11 25.94 -11.12
CA THR A 380 -0.20 27.08 -10.28
C THR A 380 -1.59 27.66 -10.51
N THR A 381 -2.19 28.08 -9.40
CA THR A 381 -3.49 28.75 -9.26
C THR A 381 -3.70 29.89 -10.25
N ASP A 382 -4.65 29.71 -11.17
CA ASP A 382 -5.44 30.80 -11.72
C ASP A 382 -6.88 30.67 -11.20
N LYS A 383 -7.34 31.74 -10.55
CA LYS A 383 -8.72 31.92 -10.11
C LYS A 383 -9.59 32.29 -11.30
N ILE A 384 -10.48 31.43 -11.80
CA ILE A 384 -11.60 31.86 -12.68
C ILE A 384 -12.86 30.99 -12.45
N GLU A 385 -13.97 31.70 -12.16
CA GLU A 385 -15.42 31.47 -12.32
C GLU A 385 -16.11 30.15 -11.88
N GLY A 386 -17.18 30.32 -11.09
CA GLY A 386 -18.21 29.31 -10.88
C GLY A 386 -18.90 28.98 -12.20
N ASP A 387 -19.28 27.71 -12.39
CA ASP A 387 -19.96 27.28 -13.62
C ASP A 387 -21.20 28.12 -13.87
N SER A 388 -21.43 28.51 -15.12
CA SER A 388 -22.71 29.10 -15.49
C SER A 388 -23.81 28.05 -15.38
N ASP A 389 -24.98 28.47 -14.91
CA ASP A 389 -26.22 27.68 -14.84
C ASP A 389 -26.55 27.03 -16.21
N GLU A 390 -26.12 27.67 -17.29
CA GLU A 390 -26.24 27.19 -18.67
C GLU A 390 -25.45 25.91 -18.96
N THR A 391 -24.22 25.76 -18.46
CA THR A 391 -23.43 24.51 -18.66
C THR A 391 -24.08 23.32 -17.99
N VAL A 392 -24.61 23.53 -16.78
CA VAL A 392 -25.32 22.47 -16.04
C VAL A 392 -26.58 22.05 -16.82
N ARG A 393 -27.30 23.00 -17.40
CA ARG A 393 -28.47 22.74 -18.25
C ARG A 393 -28.11 21.94 -19.51
N GLU A 394 -27.03 22.28 -20.21
CA GLU A 394 -26.59 21.55 -21.41
C GLU A 394 -26.17 20.10 -21.09
N VAL A 395 -25.46 19.89 -19.97
CA VAL A 395 -25.11 18.53 -19.50
C VAL A 395 -26.37 17.73 -19.18
N HIS A 396 -27.38 18.36 -18.57
CA HIS A 396 -28.65 17.71 -18.29
C HIS A 396 -29.42 17.37 -19.58
N GLU A 397 -29.43 18.26 -20.56
CA GLU A 397 -30.02 17.99 -21.88
C GLU A 397 -29.38 16.77 -22.55
N GLN A 398 -28.05 16.61 -22.44
CA GLN A 398 -27.39 15.40 -22.93
C GLN A 398 -27.83 14.14 -22.17
N LEU A 399 -27.93 14.18 -20.83
CA LEU A 399 -28.41 13.05 -20.04
C LEU A 399 -29.85 12.64 -20.42
N SER A 400 -30.71 13.59 -20.78
CA SER A 400 -32.11 13.34 -21.16
C SER A 400 -32.26 12.42 -22.38
N ARG A 401 -31.19 12.27 -23.18
CA ARG A 401 -31.13 11.34 -24.32
C ARG A 401 -31.13 9.87 -23.87
N LEU A 402 -30.79 9.59 -22.62
CA LEU A 402 -30.74 8.25 -22.05
C LEU A 402 -32.05 7.94 -21.31
N THR A 403 -32.88 7.09 -21.91
CA THR A 403 -34.18 6.69 -21.33
C THR A 403 -34.02 5.95 -20.00
N GLU A 404 -35.02 5.98 -19.13
CA GLU A 404 -35.02 5.21 -17.87
C GLU A 404 -34.78 3.71 -18.11
N ARG A 405 -35.31 3.18 -19.23
CA ARG A 405 -35.09 1.80 -19.66
C ARG A 405 -33.62 1.53 -19.97
N GLN A 406 -32.97 2.40 -20.75
CA GLN A 406 -31.55 2.28 -21.08
C GLN A 406 -30.67 2.45 -19.82
N GLN A 407 -31.01 3.38 -18.92
CA GLN A 407 -30.32 3.52 -17.63
C GLN A 407 -30.36 2.22 -16.82
N ALA A 408 -31.54 1.59 -16.72
CA ALA A 408 -31.68 0.30 -16.04
C ALA A 408 -30.88 -0.83 -16.72
N VAL A 409 -30.85 -0.86 -18.06
CA VAL A 409 -30.04 -1.83 -18.83
C VAL A 409 -28.55 -1.65 -18.55
N ILE A 410 -28.05 -0.40 -18.56
CA ILE A 410 -26.65 -0.08 -18.25
C ILE A 410 -26.32 -0.50 -16.81
N MET A 411 -27.12 -0.10 -15.82
CA MET A 411 -26.87 -0.46 -14.42
C MET A 411 -26.81 -1.98 -14.22
N ARG A 412 -27.76 -2.71 -14.81
CA ARG A 412 -27.83 -4.18 -14.73
C ARG A 412 -26.59 -4.82 -15.35
N THR A 413 -26.25 -4.45 -16.59
CA THR A 413 -25.13 -5.07 -17.32
C THR A 413 -23.77 -4.65 -16.76
N PHE A 414 -23.65 -3.44 -16.22
CA PHE A 414 -22.45 -2.97 -15.52
C PHE A 414 -22.18 -3.75 -14.24
N THR A 415 -23.22 -4.16 -13.50
CA THR A 415 -23.08 -4.97 -12.28
C THR A 415 -22.25 -6.24 -12.53
N ASN A 416 -22.41 -6.86 -13.71
CA ASN A 416 -21.61 -8.04 -14.07
C ASN A 416 -20.15 -7.68 -14.36
N MET A 417 -19.91 -6.51 -14.95
CA MET A 417 -18.56 -5.98 -15.18
C MET A 417 -17.86 -5.59 -13.86
N GLU A 418 -18.61 -5.25 -12.81
CA GLU A 418 -18.09 -4.96 -11.46
C GLU A 418 -17.60 -6.21 -10.70
N ASN A 419 -17.80 -7.43 -11.22
CA ASN A 419 -17.25 -8.65 -10.62
C ASN A 419 -15.72 -8.69 -10.66
N ASP A 420 -15.12 -8.17 -11.74
CA ASP A 420 -13.66 -8.01 -11.87
C ASP A 420 -13.32 -6.67 -12.56
N PRO A 421 -13.54 -5.54 -11.86
CA PRO A 421 -13.64 -4.22 -12.48
C PRO A 421 -12.31 -3.76 -13.09
N VAL A 422 -11.19 -4.07 -12.42
CA VAL A 422 -9.86 -3.66 -12.88
C VAL A 422 -9.40 -4.53 -14.05
N LYS A 423 -9.68 -5.84 -14.03
CA LYS A 423 -9.36 -6.72 -15.17
C LYS A 423 -10.17 -6.33 -16.40
N ASN A 424 -11.46 -6.09 -16.25
CA ASN A 424 -12.34 -5.69 -17.35
C ASN A 424 -11.92 -4.34 -17.93
N ALA A 425 -11.57 -3.36 -17.08
CA ALA A 425 -11.02 -2.09 -17.54
C ALA A 425 -9.65 -2.24 -18.23
N LEU A 426 -8.78 -3.13 -17.75
CA LEU A 426 -7.51 -3.43 -18.43
C LEU A 426 -7.75 -3.99 -19.84
N GLU A 427 -8.69 -4.92 -19.99
CA GLU A 427 -9.04 -5.52 -21.28
C GLU A 427 -9.55 -4.46 -22.27
N ILE A 428 -10.38 -3.52 -21.83
CA ILE A 428 -10.83 -2.36 -22.62
C ILE A 428 -9.63 -1.57 -23.14
N PHE A 429 -8.68 -1.20 -22.27
CA PHE A 429 -7.51 -0.44 -22.70
C PHE A 429 -6.55 -1.23 -23.58
N VAL A 430 -6.42 -2.54 -23.36
CA VAL A 430 -5.59 -3.41 -24.22
C VAL A 430 -6.14 -3.43 -25.64
N ARG A 431 -7.46 -3.57 -25.80
CA ARG A 431 -8.14 -3.51 -27.11
C ARG A 431 -7.98 -2.13 -27.75
N LEU A 432 -8.22 -1.07 -26.98
CA LEU A 432 -8.02 0.30 -27.46
C LEU A 432 -6.61 0.53 -27.98
N PHE A 433 -5.57 0.10 -27.25
CA PHE A 433 -4.18 0.32 -27.67
C PHE A 433 -3.72 -0.65 -28.76
N ALA A 434 -4.40 -1.78 -28.96
CA ALA A 434 -4.16 -2.63 -30.12
C ALA A 434 -4.58 -1.91 -31.41
N ASP A 435 -5.74 -1.24 -31.40
CA ASP A 435 -6.28 -0.53 -32.55
C ASP A 435 -5.69 0.88 -32.70
N TYR A 436 -5.40 1.55 -31.58
CA TYR A 436 -4.85 2.90 -31.52
C TYR A 436 -3.58 3.00 -30.66
N PRO A 437 -2.45 2.37 -31.05
CA PRO A 437 -1.23 2.35 -30.23
C PRO A 437 -0.69 3.75 -29.88
N HIS A 438 -0.93 4.73 -30.74
CA HIS A 438 -0.48 6.11 -30.54
C HIS A 438 -1.19 6.82 -29.38
N TYR A 439 -2.38 6.36 -28.96
CA TYR A 439 -3.13 6.94 -27.84
C TYR A 439 -2.38 6.83 -26.52
N LYS A 440 -1.48 5.85 -26.36
CA LYS A 440 -0.62 5.78 -25.16
C LYS A 440 0.19 7.07 -24.93
N ARG A 441 0.47 7.85 -25.98
CA ARG A 441 1.28 9.07 -25.89
C ARG A 441 0.56 10.25 -25.23
N ILE A 442 -0.78 10.18 -25.14
CA ILE A 442 -1.63 11.17 -24.45
C ILE A 442 -1.14 11.32 -23.01
N TRP A 443 -0.85 10.21 -22.35
CA TRP A 443 -0.42 10.18 -20.95
C TRP A 443 1.11 10.10 -20.82
N PRO A 444 1.78 11.09 -20.18
CA PRO A 444 3.23 11.09 -20.02
C PRO A 444 3.79 9.82 -19.38
N GLN A 445 3.07 9.24 -18.41
CA GLN A 445 3.47 8.02 -17.70
C GLN A 445 3.60 6.77 -18.59
N PHE A 446 2.97 6.75 -19.78
CA PHE A 446 3.06 5.61 -20.69
C PHE A 446 4.13 5.80 -21.78
N ARG A 447 4.66 7.01 -21.97
CA ARG A 447 5.58 7.33 -23.08
C ARG A 447 6.88 6.52 -23.03
N GLY A 448 7.38 6.24 -21.83
CA GLY A 448 8.59 5.44 -21.62
C GLY A 448 8.36 3.93 -21.65
N ILE A 449 7.12 3.47 -21.83
CA ILE A 449 6.76 2.05 -21.76
C ILE A 449 6.69 1.48 -23.18
N PRO A 450 7.47 0.43 -23.50
CA PRO A 450 7.34 -0.29 -24.76
C PRO A 450 5.93 -0.85 -24.95
N ASP A 451 5.40 -0.87 -26.18
CA ASP A 451 4.05 -1.37 -26.48
C ASP A 451 3.85 -2.80 -25.98
N SER A 452 4.85 -3.66 -26.20
CA SER A 452 4.88 -5.05 -25.72
C SER A 452 4.80 -5.20 -24.20
N SER A 453 5.12 -4.15 -23.45
CA SER A 453 5.20 -4.15 -21.99
C SER A 453 4.05 -3.38 -21.32
N LEU A 454 3.26 -2.64 -22.10
CA LEU A 454 2.22 -1.75 -21.58
C LEU A 454 1.11 -2.50 -20.84
N ILE A 455 0.74 -3.68 -21.33
CA ILE A 455 -0.27 -4.55 -20.69
C ILE A 455 0.10 -4.96 -19.26
N ASN A 456 1.39 -5.01 -18.94
CA ASN A 456 1.90 -5.44 -17.63
C ASN A 456 2.33 -4.27 -16.72
N ALA A 457 2.20 -3.05 -17.24
CA ALA A 457 2.59 -1.82 -16.56
C ALA A 457 1.70 -1.54 -15.34
N ILE A 458 2.31 -1.15 -14.22
CA ILE A 458 1.54 -0.78 -13.02
C ILE A 458 0.75 0.50 -13.27
N GLU A 459 1.27 1.37 -14.13
CA GLU A 459 0.70 2.63 -14.58
C GLU A 459 -0.61 2.37 -15.32
N LEU A 460 -0.65 1.42 -16.26
CA LEU A 460 -1.87 1.08 -17.00
C LEU A 460 -2.94 0.55 -16.04
N ARG A 461 -2.57 -0.33 -15.12
CA ARG A 461 -3.50 -0.88 -14.12
C ARG A 461 -4.04 0.17 -13.16
N ARG A 462 -3.23 1.18 -12.80
CA ARG A 462 -3.71 2.34 -12.04
C ARG A 462 -4.71 3.14 -12.87
N HIS A 463 -4.43 3.38 -14.15
CA HIS A 463 -5.33 4.11 -15.03
C HIS A 463 -6.66 3.36 -15.26
N ALA A 464 -6.61 2.04 -15.47
CA ALA A 464 -7.78 1.17 -15.54
C ALA A 464 -8.65 1.28 -14.28
N SER A 465 -8.02 1.37 -13.11
CA SER A 465 -8.74 1.63 -11.85
C SER A 465 -9.37 3.03 -11.79
N VAL A 466 -8.70 4.08 -12.29
CA VAL A 466 -9.29 5.45 -12.36
C VAL A 466 -10.52 5.43 -13.25
N TYR A 467 -10.37 4.84 -14.43
CA TYR A 467 -11.41 4.76 -15.44
C TYR A 467 -12.64 4.03 -14.92
N ILE A 468 -12.49 2.83 -14.34
CA ILE A 468 -13.65 2.07 -13.86
C ILE A 468 -14.34 2.78 -12.68
N CYS A 469 -13.59 3.41 -11.77
CA CYS A 469 -14.19 4.20 -10.69
C CYS A 469 -14.95 5.43 -11.22
N GLY A 470 -14.42 6.11 -12.24
CA GLY A 470 -15.10 7.22 -12.90
C GLY A 470 -16.40 6.77 -13.58
N LEU A 471 -16.34 5.65 -14.31
CA LEU A 471 -17.50 5.05 -14.96
C LEU A 471 -18.56 4.60 -13.96
N THR A 472 -18.14 3.98 -12.85
CA THR A 472 -19.03 3.62 -11.73
C THR A 472 -19.75 4.85 -11.17
N ALA A 473 -19.03 5.95 -10.93
CA ALA A 473 -19.62 7.17 -10.39
C ALA A 473 -20.65 7.79 -11.36
N ILE A 474 -20.35 7.80 -12.66
CA ILE A 474 -21.29 8.23 -13.71
C ILE A 474 -22.55 7.35 -13.68
N ILE A 475 -22.39 6.01 -13.77
CA ILE A 475 -23.51 5.07 -13.86
C ILE A 475 -24.39 5.14 -12.61
N ARG A 476 -23.82 5.25 -11.41
CA ARG A 476 -24.58 5.33 -10.15
C ARG A 476 -25.28 6.67 -9.93
N SER A 477 -24.91 7.70 -10.67
CA SER A 477 -25.49 9.04 -10.57
C SER A 477 -26.47 9.37 -11.70
N MET A 478 -26.67 8.51 -12.70
CA MET A 478 -27.57 8.77 -13.84
C MET A 478 -29.02 9.13 -13.43
N THR A 479 -29.48 8.64 -12.28
CA THR A 479 -30.83 8.95 -11.75
C THR A 479 -30.87 10.21 -10.88
N ARG A 480 -29.73 10.87 -10.66
CA ARG A 480 -29.58 12.08 -9.81
C ARG A 480 -28.85 13.17 -10.59
N GLU A 481 -29.60 13.99 -11.30
CA GLU A 481 -29.10 15.02 -12.22
C GLU A 481 -27.95 15.87 -11.66
N HIS A 482 -28.08 16.35 -10.42
CA HIS A 482 -27.06 17.19 -9.79
C HIS A 482 -25.77 16.42 -9.48
N GLU A 483 -25.84 15.16 -9.03
CA GLU A 483 -24.66 14.33 -8.80
C GLU A 483 -23.97 13.98 -10.13
N PHE A 484 -24.76 13.62 -11.14
CA PHE A 484 -24.26 13.32 -12.48
C PHE A 484 -23.50 14.52 -13.07
N SER A 485 -24.09 15.72 -13.01
CA SER A 485 -23.47 16.94 -13.51
C SER A 485 -22.13 17.24 -12.82
N ASN A 486 -22.07 17.04 -11.49
CA ASN A 486 -20.82 17.22 -10.73
C ASN A 486 -19.73 16.19 -11.10
N HIS A 487 -20.10 14.93 -11.28
CA HIS A 487 -19.16 13.90 -11.73
C HIS A 487 -18.67 14.18 -13.15
N MET A 488 -19.59 14.51 -14.06
CA MET A 488 -19.28 14.85 -15.44
C MET A 488 -18.40 16.08 -15.57
N LYS A 489 -18.65 17.14 -14.79
CA LYS A 489 -17.79 18.32 -14.72
C LYS A 489 -16.35 17.95 -14.40
N ARG A 490 -16.13 17.16 -13.34
CA ARG A 490 -14.78 16.77 -12.90
C ARG A 490 -14.09 15.92 -13.96
N ILE A 491 -14.81 14.96 -14.54
CA ILE A 491 -14.28 14.04 -15.56
C ILE A 491 -13.95 14.81 -16.85
N ALA A 492 -14.87 15.65 -17.33
CA ALA A 492 -14.71 16.44 -18.54
C ALA A 492 -13.53 17.41 -18.42
N LYS A 493 -13.42 18.18 -17.34
CA LYS A 493 -12.27 19.07 -17.10
C LYS A 493 -10.93 18.31 -17.10
N ALA A 494 -10.89 17.12 -16.51
CA ALA A 494 -9.70 16.28 -16.53
C ALA A 494 -9.36 15.80 -17.97
N HIS A 495 -10.35 15.38 -18.75
CA HIS A 495 -10.17 14.94 -20.13
C HIS A 495 -9.72 16.09 -21.04
N VAL A 496 -10.31 17.28 -20.91
CA VAL A 496 -9.88 18.51 -21.61
C VAL A 496 -8.43 18.85 -21.26
N LYS A 497 -8.06 18.83 -19.98
CA LYS A 497 -6.69 19.07 -19.52
C LYS A 497 -5.66 18.13 -20.18
N TRP A 498 -6.02 16.87 -20.41
CA TRP A 498 -5.16 15.89 -21.08
C TRP A 498 -5.33 15.87 -22.61
N ASN A 499 -6.02 16.88 -23.16
CA ASN A 499 -6.32 17.00 -24.57
C ASN A 499 -7.03 15.78 -25.18
N VAL A 500 -7.93 15.16 -24.41
CA VAL A 500 -8.79 14.08 -24.89
C VAL A 500 -10.03 14.68 -25.55
N HIS A 501 -10.25 14.34 -26.81
CA HIS A 501 -11.36 14.83 -27.65
C HIS A 501 -12.47 13.80 -27.81
N ARG A 502 -13.65 14.22 -28.30
CA ARG A 502 -14.79 13.36 -28.68
C ARG A 502 -14.38 12.05 -29.35
N GLY A 503 -13.58 12.13 -30.42
CA GLY A 503 -13.12 10.94 -31.18
C GLY A 503 -12.32 9.91 -30.35
N HIS A 504 -11.63 10.33 -29.28
CA HIS A 504 -10.93 9.38 -28.41
C HIS A 504 -11.92 8.57 -27.58
N VAL A 505 -13.03 9.19 -27.14
CA VAL A 505 -14.07 8.54 -26.36
C VAL A 505 -14.95 7.67 -27.24
N GLU A 506 -15.24 8.11 -28.47
CA GLU A 506 -15.94 7.28 -29.47
C GLU A 506 -15.17 5.98 -29.76
N HIS A 507 -13.83 6.03 -29.86
CA HIS A 507 -13.02 4.82 -30.06
C HIS A 507 -12.99 3.87 -28.84
N MET A 508 -13.49 4.29 -27.67
CA MET A 508 -13.64 3.40 -26.52
C MET A 508 -14.87 2.51 -26.62
N VAL A 509 -15.85 2.86 -27.47
CA VAL A 509 -17.16 2.19 -27.53
C VAL A 509 -17.00 0.72 -27.88
N ASP A 510 -16.30 0.39 -28.97
CA ASP A 510 -16.15 -1.01 -29.40
C ASP A 510 -15.42 -1.87 -28.34
N PRO A 511 -14.26 -1.46 -27.78
CA PRO A 511 -13.63 -2.18 -26.66
C PRO A 511 -14.55 -2.39 -25.44
N VAL A 512 -15.34 -1.39 -25.08
CA VAL A 512 -16.30 -1.47 -23.96
C VAL A 512 -17.41 -2.47 -24.26
N LEU A 513 -18.00 -2.41 -25.46
CA LEU A 513 -19.06 -3.31 -25.89
C LEU A 513 -18.60 -4.78 -25.91
N GLU A 514 -17.38 -5.06 -26.38
CA GLU A 514 -16.83 -6.41 -26.34
C GLU A 514 -16.67 -6.92 -24.91
N VAL A 515 -16.20 -6.09 -23.96
CA VAL A 515 -16.12 -6.48 -22.54
C VAL A 515 -17.51 -6.64 -21.91
N VAL A 516 -18.46 -5.76 -22.24
CA VAL A 516 -19.85 -5.89 -21.76
C VAL A 516 -20.45 -7.20 -22.24
N LYS A 517 -20.23 -7.56 -23.51
CA LYS A 517 -20.67 -8.84 -24.09
C LYS A 517 -20.02 -10.04 -23.41
N GLU A 518 -18.72 -9.98 -23.10
CA GLU A 518 -18.02 -11.03 -22.36
C GLU A 518 -18.52 -11.20 -20.91
N CYS A 519 -19.05 -10.13 -20.30
CA CYS A 519 -19.61 -10.17 -18.95
C CYS A 519 -21.09 -10.54 -18.90
N ASN A 520 -21.80 -10.55 -20.03
CA ASN A 520 -23.26 -10.71 -20.08
C ASN A 520 -23.66 -11.69 -21.20
N ASP A 521 -24.15 -12.88 -20.81
CA ASP A 521 -24.58 -13.91 -21.76
C ASP A 521 -25.80 -13.49 -22.60
N ASP A 522 -26.59 -12.51 -22.13
CA ASP A 522 -27.79 -11.98 -22.79
C ASP A 522 -27.52 -10.71 -23.62
N PHE A 523 -26.28 -10.50 -24.08
CA PHE A 523 -25.92 -9.33 -24.88
C PHE A 523 -26.74 -9.22 -26.18
N ASP A 524 -27.50 -8.13 -26.34
CA ASP A 524 -28.37 -7.86 -27.47
C ASP A 524 -28.20 -6.41 -28.01
N GLU A 525 -28.97 -6.05 -29.04
CA GLU A 525 -28.91 -4.72 -29.62
C GLU A 525 -29.43 -3.62 -28.67
N GLU A 526 -30.33 -3.93 -27.73
CA GLU A 526 -30.80 -2.95 -26.73
C GLU A 526 -29.65 -2.56 -25.78
N ILE A 527 -28.88 -3.56 -25.31
CA ILE A 527 -27.69 -3.34 -24.49
C ILE A 527 -26.67 -2.52 -25.27
N LYS A 528 -26.39 -2.91 -26.51
CA LYS A 528 -25.43 -2.21 -27.37
C LYS A 528 -25.81 -0.74 -27.58
N GLU A 529 -27.07 -0.46 -27.90
CA GLU A 529 -27.58 0.88 -28.11
C GLU A 529 -27.50 1.73 -26.83
N ALA A 530 -27.87 1.16 -25.68
CA ALA A 530 -27.81 1.85 -24.40
C ALA A 530 -26.36 2.27 -24.04
N TRP A 531 -25.40 1.35 -24.14
CA TRP A 531 -23.99 1.65 -23.88
C TRP A 531 -23.39 2.64 -24.88
N THR A 532 -23.73 2.51 -26.17
CA THR A 532 -23.30 3.46 -27.21
C THR A 532 -23.82 4.86 -26.93
N THR A 533 -25.10 4.97 -26.55
CA THR A 533 -25.74 6.26 -26.21
C THR A 533 -25.06 6.90 -25.00
N LEU A 534 -24.76 6.12 -23.95
CA LEU A 534 -24.01 6.63 -22.80
C LEU A 534 -22.65 7.21 -23.22
N TYR A 535 -21.86 6.48 -24.00
CA TYR A 535 -20.54 6.96 -24.40
C TYR A 535 -20.58 8.18 -25.32
N ASP A 536 -21.58 8.29 -26.19
CA ASP A 536 -21.78 9.49 -26.99
C ASP A 536 -22.13 10.71 -26.11
N ILE A 537 -22.98 10.54 -25.09
CA ILE A 537 -23.24 11.58 -24.07
C ILE A 537 -21.94 11.99 -23.36
N LEU A 538 -21.11 11.02 -22.94
CA LEU A 538 -19.83 11.31 -22.28
C LEU A 538 -18.90 12.12 -23.20
N ALA A 539 -18.83 11.75 -24.48
CA ALA A 539 -18.00 12.41 -25.47
C ALA A 539 -18.48 13.84 -25.74
N GLU A 540 -19.80 14.05 -25.84
CA GLU A 540 -20.40 15.37 -26.06
C GLU A 540 -20.19 16.31 -24.86
N VAL A 541 -20.35 15.80 -23.64
CA VAL A 541 -20.10 16.59 -22.43
C VAL A 541 -18.64 17.03 -22.34
N ILE A 542 -17.68 16.21 -22.78
CA ILE A 542 -16.27 16.62 -22.86
C ILE A 542 -16.10 17.82 -23.81
N GLU A 543 -16.78 17.83 -24.96
CA GLU A 543 -16.73 18.96 -25.90
C GLU A 543 -17.45 20.21 -25.38
N ILE A 544 -18.58 20.05 -24.68
CA ILE A 544 -19.26 21.17 -23.98
C ILE A 544 -18.28 21.88 -23.05
N TYR A 545 -17.57 21.15 -22.19
CA TYR A 545 -16.58 21.76 -21.30
C TYR A 545 -15.35 22.29 -22.03
N ARG A 546 -14.93 21.64 -23.13
CA ARG A 546 -13.82 22.13 -23.96
C ARG A 546 -14.12 23.48 -24.58
N ASN A 547 -15.33 23.70 -25.06
CA ASN A 547 -15.73 24.95 -25.70
C ASN A 547 -15.86 26.13 -24.72
N LYS A 548 -15.91 25.84 -23.41
CA LYS A 548 -16.07 26.83 -22.33
C LYS A 548 -14.79 27.09 -21.53
N MET A 549 -13.70 26.38 -21.82
CA MET A 549 -12.37 26.54 -21.22
C MET A 549 -11.39 27.09 -22.25
#